data_AF-A0A926UYC3-F1
#
_entry.id   AF-A0A926UYC3-F1
#
_cell.length_a   1.000
_cell.length_b   1.000
_cell.length_c   1.000
_cell.angle_alpha   90.00
_cell.angle_beta   90.00
_cell.angle_gamma   90.00
#
_symmetry.space_group_name_H-M   'P 1'
#
loop_
_entity.id
_entity.type
_entity.pdbx_description
1 polymer ?
#
loop_
_entity_poly.entity_id
_entity_poly.type
_entity_poly.pdbx_seq_one_letter_code
_entity_poly.pdbx_strand_id
1 'polypeptide(L)'
;MTKSPSLFALSETFRRDFLMGLGVWLGLEFFTFALFPGAGIIQPGTRYQGWFLLSIIFGVMGAFLLALSPMWIARDRQRPNKTIRNLLVLGWRLVAWFGLAGLAFPLLVLSYELFARLFDQLIQG
;
A
#
# COMPACT_ATOMS: atom_id res chain seq x y z
N MET A 1 7.90 -29.93 20.47
CA MET A 1 6.46 -29.71 20.19
C MET A 1 6.29 -28.44 19.40
N THR A 2 6.24 -28.54 18.08
CA THR A 2 5.93 -27.42 17.18
C THR A 2 4.42 -27.23 17.18
N LYS A 3 3.91 -26.22 17.90
CA LYS A 3 2.51 -25.81 17.79
C LYS A 3 2.28 -25.40 16.33
N SER A 4 1.55 -26.22 15.59
CA SER A 4 0.98 -25.82 14.30
C SER A 4 0.20 -24.52 14.55
N PRO A 5 0.48 -23.42 13.83
CA PRO A 5 -0.33 -22.21 13.96
C PRO A 5 -1.78 -22.60 13.63
N SER A 6 -2.69 -22.39 14.59
CA SER A 6 -4.10 -22.66 14.33
C SER A 6 -4.54 -21.83 13.14
N LEU A 7 -5.31 -22.42 12.23
CA LEU A 7 -5.87 -21.71 11.06
C LEU A 7 -6.61 -20.42 11.48
N PHE A 8 -7.22 -20.44 12.67
CA PHE A 8 -7.81 -19.29 13.33
C PHE A 8 -6.82 -18.13 13.54
N ALA A 9 -5.63 -18.37 14.11
CA ALA A 9 -4.65 -17.32 14.36
C ALA A 9 -4.10 -16.68 13.07
N LEU A 10 -3.96 -17.48 12.00
CA LEU A 10 -3.56 -16.97 10.68
C LEU A 10 -4.66 -16.10 10.07
N SER A 11 -5.92 -16.53 10.16
CA SER A 11 -7.07 -15.77 9.64
C SER A 11 -7.27 -14.44 10.37
N GLU A 12 -7.01 -14.42 11.68
CA GLU A 12 -7.14 -13.22 12.50
C GLU A 12 -6.00 -12.23 12.23
N THR A 13 -4.77 -12.72 12.07
CA THR A 13 -3.62 -11.90 11.66
C THR A 13 -3.86 -11.29 10.28
N PHE A 14 -4.34 -12.09 9.32
CA PHE A 14 -4.70 -11.60 7.98
C PHE A 14 -5.70 -10.45 8.06
N ARG A 15 -6.82 -10.69 8.75
CA ARG A 15 -7.93 -9.77 8.82
C ARG A 15 -7.50 -8.48 9.50
N ARG A 16 -6.75 -8.57 10.59
CA ARG A 16 -6.22 -7.40 11.31
C ARG A 16 -5.30 -6.58 10.40
N ASP A 17 -4.32 -7.22 9.78
CA ASP A 17 -3.31 -6.52 8.97
C ASP A 17 -3.95 -5.93 7.70
N PHE A 18 -4.92 -6.61 7.10
CA PHE A 18 -5.72 -6.11 5.97
C PHE A 18 -6.57 -4.90 6.36
N LEU A 19 -7.29 -4.96 7.49
CA LEU A 19 -8.12 -3.86 7.98
C LEU A 19 -7.27 -2.65 8.40
N MET A 20 -6.12 -2.88 9.04
CA MET A 20 -5.17 -1.81 9.34
C MET A 20 -4.65 -1.16 8.07
N GLY A 21 -4.26 -1.96 7.08
CA GLY A 21 -3.86 -1.46 5.75
C GLY A 21 -4.97 -0.60 5.14
N LEU A 22 -6.19 -1.15 4.99
CA LEU A 22 -7.32 -0.41 4.45
C LEU A 22 -7.60 0.89 5.22
N GLY A 23 -7.52 0.89 6.54
CA GLY A 23 -7.70 2.09 7.34
C GLY A 23 -6.67 3.18 7.04
N VAL A 24 -5.39 2.78 6.90
CA VAL A 24 -4.32 3.71 6.50
C VAL A 24 -4.56 4.24 5.09
N TRP A 25 -4.86 3.36 4.13
CA TRP A 25 -5.15 3.76 2.75
C TRP A 25 -6.34 4.71 2.66
N LEU A 26 -7.47 4.40 3.33
CA LEU A 26 -8.65 5.26 3.37
C LEU A 26 -8.34 6.63 3.98
N GLY A 27 -7.52 6.67 5.03
CA GLY A 27 -7.02 7.93 5.58
C GLY A 27 -6.29 8.74 4.53
N LEU A 28 -5.29 8.13 3.87
CA LEU A 28 -4.52 8.78 2.80
C LEU A 28 -5.40 9.23 1.63
N GLU A 29 -6.38 8.43 1.25
CA GLU A 29 -7.33 8.73 0.19
C GLU A 29 -8.22 9.94 0.56
N PHE A 30 -8.74 9.97 1.80
CA PHE A 30 -9.51 11.11 2.29
C PHE A 30 -8.69 12.40 2.30
N PHE A 31 -7.46 12.36 2.82
CA PHE A 31 -6.58 13.53 2.77
C PHE A 31 -6.32 13.96 1.34
N THR A 32 -5.90 13.02 0.48
CA THR A 32 -5.50 13.32 -0.88
C THR A 32 -6.67 13.86 -1.70
N PHE A 33 -7.78 13.13 -1.79
CA PHE A 33 -8.83 13.39 -2.77
C PHE A 33 -10.02 14.20 -2.23
N ALA A 34 -10.17 14.33 -0.91
CA ALA A 34 -11.25 15.13 -0.32
C ALA A 34 -10.72 16.37 0.40
N LEU A 35 -9.82 16.22 1.37
CA LEU A 35 -9.39 17.32 2.23
C LEU A 35 -8.56 18.37 1.46
N PHE A 36 -7.50 17.96 0.77
CA PHE A 36 -6.59 18.90 0.11
C PHE A 36 -7.24 19.67 -1.05
N PRO A 37 -8.04 19.04 -1.94
CA PRO A 37 -8.83 19.75 -2.94
C PRO A 37 -9.89 20.64 -2.30
N GLY A 38 -10.60 20.15 -1.28
CA GLY A 38 -11.63 20.91 -0.57
C GLY A 38 -11.08 22.15 0.15
N ALA A 39 -9.83 22.10 0.61
CA ALA A 39 -9.12 23.22 1.21
C ALA A 39 -8.45 24.16 0.17
N GLY A 40 -8.53 23.86 -1.14
CA GLY A 40 -7.89 24.65 -2.20
C GLY A 40 -6.36 24.54 -2.26
N ILE A 41 -5.78 23.57 -1.55
CA ILE A 41 -4.32 23.33 -1.53
C ILE A 41 -3.86 22.72 -2.85
N ILE A 42 -4.73 21.98 -3.54
CA ILE A 42 -4.49 21.48 -4.89
C ILE A 42 -5.70 21.79 -5.77
N GLN A 43 -5.45 22.07 -7.05
CA GLN A 43 -6.49 22.26 -8.04
C GLN A 43 -6.59 20.99 -8.89
N PRO A 44 -7.57 20.11 -8.64
CA PRO A 44 -7.65 18.83 -9.31
C PRO A 44 -7.89 19.04 -10.82
N GLY A 45 -6.96 18.59 -11.64
CA GLY A 45 -7.10 18.59 -13.10
C GLY A 45 -7.99 17.44 -13.61
N THR A 46 -8.16 17.33 -14.93
CA THR A 46 -8.96 16.27 -15.57
C THR A 46 -8.45 14.85 -15.29
N ARG A 47 -7.16 14.69 -14.98
CA ARG A 47 -6.53 13.39 -14.66
C ARG A 47 -6.86 12.90 -13.25
N TYR A 48 -7.36 13.78 -12.38
CA TYR A 48 -7.55 13.51 -10.95
C TYR A 48 -8.56 12.38 -10.67
N GLN A 49 -9.61 12.28 -11.48
CA GLN A 49 -10.58 11.20 -11.42
C GLN A 49 -9.97 9.83 -11.80
N GLY A 50 -9.07 9.81 -12.79
CA GLY A 50 -8.34 8.60 -13.16
C GLY A 50 -7.39 8.14 -12.06
N TRP A 51 -6.70 9.08 -11.42
CA TRP A 51 -5.86 8.82 -10.25
C TRP A 51 -6.67 8.27 -9.07
N PHE A 52 -7.86 8.79 -8.81
CA PHE A 52 -8.76 8.25 -7.78
C PHE A 52 -9.15 6.80 -8.06
N LEU A 53 -9.53 6.46 -9.29
CA LEU A 53 -9.90 5.09 -9.64
C LEU A 53 -8.71 4.11 -9.50
N LEU A 54 -7.51 4.54 -9.92
CA LEU A 54 -6.29 3.77 -9.72
C LEU A 54 -5.95 3.60 -8.24
N SER A 55 -6.17 4.64 -7.41
CA SER A 55 -5.99 4.58 -5.96
C SER A 55 -6.84 3.49 -5.32
N ILE A 56 -8.11 3.34 -5.73
CA ILE A 56 -8.98 2.29 -5.22
C ILE A 56 -8.41 0.90 -5.53
N ILE A 57 -8.03 0.66 -6.78
CA ILE A 57 -7.49 -0.63 -7.20
C ILE A 57 -6.19 -0.93 -6.45
N PHE A 58 -5.24 0.01 -6.46
CA PHE A 58 -3.93 -0.18 -5.84
C PHE A 58 -3.98 -0.22 -4.32
N GLY A 59 -4.88 0.52 -3.67
CA GLY A 59 -5.06 0.52 -2.23
C GLY A 59 -5.60 -0.82 -1.73
N VAL A 60 -6.68 -1.31 -2.34
CA VAL A 60 -7.28 -2.60 -1.97
C VAL A 60 -6.33 -3.75 -2.27
N MET A 61 -5.75 -3.79 -3.47
CA MET A 61 -4.76 -4.81 -3.83
C MET A 61 -3.52 -4.71 -2.93
N GLY A 62 -3.08 -3.50 -2.61
CA GLY A 62 -1.90 -3.26 -1.79
C GLY A 62 -2.07 -3.75 -0.35
N ALA A 63 -3.22 -3.44 0.27
CA ALA A 63 -3.60 -3.95 1.58
C ALA A 63 -3.68 -5.49 1.60
N PHE A 64 -4.23 -6.09 0.53
CA PHE A 64 -4.28 -7.55 0.39
C PHE A 64 -2.88 -8.17 0.33
N LEU A 65 -1.99 -7.64 -0.51
CA LEU A 65 -0.62 -8.14 -0.66
C LEU A 65 0.19 -8.00 0.63
N LEU A 66 0.02 -6.88 1.35
CA LEU A 66 0.65 -6.69 2.65
C LEU A 66 0.16 -7.69 3.68
N ALA A 67 -1.14 -7.94 3.78
CA ALA A 67 -1.71 -8.90 4.72
C ALA A 67 -1.31 -10.35 4.39
N LEU A 68 -1.09 -10.66 3.11
CA LEU A 68 -0.71 -12.00 2.64
C LEU A 68 0.78 -12.30 2.90
N SER A 69 1.66 -11.32 2.75
CA SER A 69 3.12 -11.50 2.78
C SER A 69 3.68 -12.18 4.05
N PRO A 70 3.22 -11.88 5.29
CA PRO A 70 3.81 -12.45 6.50
C PRO A 70 3.55 -13.95 6.62
N MET A 71 2.40 -14.42 6.12
CA MET A 71 2.07 -15.85 6.14
C MET A 71 3.00 -16.65 5.23
N TRP A 72 3.23 -16.16 4.02
CA TRP A 72 4.10 -16.83 3.07
C TRP A 72 5.57 -16.79 3.53
N ILE A 73 6.01 -15.67 4.10
CA ILE A 73 7.33 -15.56 4.73
C ILE A 73 7.47 -16.57 5.89
N ALA A 74 6.47 -16.68 6.76
CA ALA A 74 6.49 -17.61 7.88
C ALA A 74 6.52 -19.07 7.41
N ARG A 75 5.76 -19.41 6.36
CA ARG A 75 5.74 -20.73 5.73
C ARG A 75 7.10 -21.09 5.13
N ASP A 76 7.69 -20.20 4.34
CA ASP A 76 8.92 -20.50 3.62
C ASP A 76 10.17 -20.45 4.52
N ARG A 77 10.12 -19.76 5.66
CA ARG A 77 11.20 -19.81 6.68
C ARG A 77 11.45 -21.20 7.24
N GLN A 78 10.46 -22.09 7.23
CA GLN A 78 10.57 -23.46 7.72
C GLN A 78 11.25 -24.41 6.71
N ARG A 79 11.58 -23.95 5.50
CA ARG A 79 12.22 -24.80 4.48
C ARG A 79 13.65 -25.19 4.88
N PRO A 80 14.06 -26.44 4.62
CA PRO A 80 15.39 -26.94 4.99
C PRO A 80 16.52 -26.37 4.12
N ASN A 81 16.25 -26.10 2.83
CA ASN A 81 17.24 -25.53 1.93
C ASN A 81 17.38 -24.01 2.15
N LYS A 82 18.55 -23.58 2.65
CA LYS A 82 18.84 -22.17 2.98
C LYS A 82 18.77 -21.23 1.77
N THR A 83 19.29 -21.65 0.61
CA THR A 83 19.31 -20.83 -0.60
C THR A 83 17.90 -20.59 -1.13
N ILE A 84 17.12 -21.66 -1.26
CA ILE A 84 15.72 -21.59 -1.71
C ILE A 84 14.89 -20.77 -0.74
N ARG A 85 15.08 -20.98 0.57
CA ARG A 85 14.41 -20.18 1.61
C ARG A 85 14.68 -18.68 1.45
N ASN A 86 15.94 -18.29 1.29
CA ASN A 86 16.29 -16.88 1.20
C ASN A 86 15.70 -16.22 -0.06
N LEU A 87 15.72 -16.92 -1.20
CA LEU A 87 15.11 -16.44 -2.44
C LEU A 87 13.60 -16.24 -2.31
N LEU A 88 12.89 -17.20 -1.73
CA LEU A 88 11.44 -17.09 -1.52
C LEU A 88 11.09 -15.97 -0.54
N VAL A 89 11.82 -15.87 0.58
CA VAL A 89 11.62 -14.77 1.54
C VAL A 89 11.87 -13.40 0.89
N LEU A 90 12.87 -13.30 0.00
CA LEU A 90 13.11 -12.08 -0.76
C LEU A 90 11.94 -11.77 -1.70
N GLY A 91 11.43 -12.77 -2.43
CA GLY A 91 10.25 -12.61 -3.29
C GLY A 91 9.04 -12.09 -2.52
N TRP A 92 8.73 -12.65 -1.35
CA TRP A 92 7.63 -12.18 -0.52
C TRP A 92 7.85 -10.79 0.07
N ARG A 93 9.11 -10.42 0.36
CA ARG A 93 9.44 -9.04 0.72
C ARG A 93 9.14 -8.10 -0.45
N LEU A 94 9.51 -8.45 -1.68
CA LEU A 94 9.17 -7.62 -2.84
C LEU A 94 7.65 -7.46 -2.99
N VAL A 95 6.88 -8.53 -2.80
CA VAL A 95 5.40 -8.47 -2.77
C VAL A 95 4.90 -7.49 -1.70
N ALA A 96 5.49 -7.51 -0.50
CA ALA A 96 5.14 -6.57 0.56
C ALA A 96 5.47 -5.11 0.17
N TRP A 97 6.60 -4.88 -0.50
CA TRP A 97 6.96 -3.55 -1.00
C TRP A 97 5.99 -3.05 -2.07
N PHE A 98 5.57 -3.90 -3.01
CA PHE A 98 4.50 -3.54 -3.96
C PHE A 98 3.19 -3.26 -3.25
N GLY A 99 2.87 -4.03 -2.20
CA GLY A 99 1.70 -3.77 -1.37
C GLY A 99 1.73 -2.40 -0.71
N LEU A 100 2.88 -2.02 -0.16
CA LEU A 100 3.11 -0.72 0.46
C LEU A 100 3.04 0.42 -0.56
N ALA A 101 3.61 0.23 -1.76
CA ALA A 101 3.54 1.22 -2.84
C ALA A 101 2.09 1.48 -3.29
N GLY A 102 1.26 0.44 -3.37
CA GLY A 102 -0.16 0.59 -3.68
C GLY A 102 -0.94 1.32 -2.58
N LEU A 103 -0.62 1.03 -1.32
CA LEU A 103 -1.17 1.73 -0.15
C LEU A 103 -0.80 3.21 -0.09
N ALA A 104 0.46 3.53 -0.43
CA ALA A 104 0.99 4.89 -0.46
C ALA A 104 0.64 5.64 -1.76
N PHE A 105 -0.09 5.02 -2.69
CA PHE A 105 -0.43 5.63 -3.97
C PHE A 105 -1.14 6.99 -3.85
N PRO A 106 -2.11 7.22 -2.95
CA PRO A 106 -2.69 8.55 -2.78
C PRO A 106 -1.63 9.60 -2.43
N LEU A 107 -0.67 9.25 -1.57
CA LEU A 107 0.43 10.13 -1.19
C LEU A 107 1.33 10.47 -2.39
N LEU A 108 1.57 9.52 -3.28
CA LEU A 108 2.32 9.75 -4.52
C LEU A 108 1.59 10.74 -5.44
N VAL A 109 0.27 10.57 -5.60
CA VAL A 109 -0.56 11.50 -6.38
C VAL A 109 -0.53 12.89 -5.76
N LEU A 110 -0.73 13.00 -4.44
CA LEU A 110 -0.66 14.27 -3.72
C LEU A 110 0.69 14.95 -3.91
N SER A 111 1.79 14.20 -3.77
CA SER A 111 3.14 14.71 -3.94
C SER A 111 3.35 15.22 -5.36
N TYR A 112 2.94 14.45 -6.37
CA TYR A 112 3.03 14.83 -7.77
C TYR A 112 2.30 16.16 -8.04
N GLU A 113 1.05 16.31 -7.57
CA GLU A 113 0.26 17.52 -7.77
C GLU A 113 0.84 18.73 -7.03
N LEU A 114 1.36 18.54 -5.82
CA LEU A 114 2.05 19.61 -5.07
C LEU A 114 3.32 20.08 -5.79
N PHE A 115 4.14 19.14 -6.28
CA PHE A 115 5.34 19.47 -7.04
C PHE A 115 4.99 20.17 -8.35
N ALA A 116 3.99 19.68 -9.10
CA ALA A 116 3.54 20.32 -10.34
C ALA A 116 3.15 21.79 -10.09
N ARG A 117 2.37 22.05 -9.05
CA ARG A 117 1.96 23.41 -8.67
C ARG A 117 3.15 24.29 -8.28
N LEU A 118 4.11 23.77 -7.51
CA LEU A 118 5.30 24.53 -7.11
C LEU A 118 6.18 24.91 -8.31
N PHE A 119 6.37 23.97 -9.26
CA PHE A 119 7.12 24.25 -10.48
C PHE A 119 6.43 25.27 -11.37
N ASP A 120 5.11 25.20 -11.52
CA ASP A 120 4.35 26.19 -12.29
C ASP A 120 4.48 27.60 -11.71
N GLN A 121 4.44 27.73 -10.38
CA GLN A 121 4.64 29.01 -9.69
C GLN A 121 6.06 29.57 -9.84
N LEU A 122 7.08 28.70 -9.83
CA LEU A 122 8.48 29.11 -10.02
C LEU A 122 8.79 29.58 -11.45
N ILE A 123 8.08 29.05 -12.45
CA ILE A 123 8.30 29.40 -13.87
C ILE A 123 7.54 30.67 -14.27
N GLN A 124 6.37 30.91 -13.67
CA GLN A 124 5.53 32.08 -13.98
C GLN A 124 5.79 33.31 -13.09
N GLY A 125 6.55 33.14 -12.00
CA GLY A 125 6.93 34.20 -11.06
C GLY A 125 8.19 34.96 -11.44
#